data_AF-A0A0D0J176-F1
#
_entry.id   AF-A0A0D0J176-F1
#
_cell.length_a   1.000
_cell.length_b   1.000
_cell.length_c   1.000
_cell.angle_alpha   90.00
_cell.angle_beta   90.00
_cell.angle_gamma   90.00
#
_symmetry.space_group_name_H-M   'P 1'
#
loop_
_entity.id
_entity.type
_entity.pdbx_description
1 polymer ?
#
loop_
_entity_poly.entity_id
_entity_poly.type
_entity_poly.pdbx_seq_one_letter_code
_entity_poly.pdbx_strand_id
1 'polypeptide(L)'
;MEKKEMLQVHKYTKILVPASSYNMQDDNRLLIPFTSGENIGFVDNEGVIVVKPQFTMYYGDCYDESDYIRVTVDYLYGFPRSGGRVASYKRPMYGLINFKGETIFEPSFFSLIPAIGNKKLYTVQDKNLGYAVLNIDGTEVVPYGKYSYIDGFDKGLARVKIGNVTNWQKNNGNKWGLINENGDEVLPIEYDDMWSFYGKNRATVRVVKGDFAQNIVLSEILGVVEDQESGSLSDNYYADDYGSSYGEYAGSYAQDVEGYSDDVIDDAFDGDPDAYWNID
;
A
#
# COMPACT_ATOMS: atom_id res chain seq x y z
N MET A 1 12.41 9.18 35.48
CA MET A 1 12.04 10.16 34.44
C MET A 1 11.23 9.40 33.42
N GLU A 2 9.93 9.71 33.29
CA GLU A 2 9.12 9.13 32.21
C GLU A 2 9.71 9.58 30.86
N LYS A 3 9.91 8.61 29.96
CA LYS A 3 10.45 8.86 28.63
C LYS A 3 9.35 9.57 27.84
N LYS A 4 9.60 10.81 27.43
CA LYS A 4 8.66 11.54 26.57
C LYS A 4 8.64 10.88 25.20
N GLU A 5 7.46 10.52 24.71
CA GLU A 5 7.27 10.07 23.34
C GLU A 5 7.18 11.28 22.41
N MET A 6 7.88 11.21 21.29
CA MET A 6 7.90 12.26 20.27
C MET A 6 7.07 11.81 19.07
N LEU A 7 6.29 12.71 18.48
CA LEU A 7 5.57 12.45 17.24
C LEU A 7 6.58 12.09 16.14
N GLN A 8 6.46 10.90 15.56
CA GLN A 8 7.20 10.53 14.36
C GLN A 8 6.53 11.17 13.15
N VAL A 9 7.28 11.96 12.40
CA VAL A 9 6.80 12.61 11.18
C VAL A 9 7.18 11.75 9.98
N HIS A 10 6.17 11.23 9.29
CA HIS A 10 6.30 10.52 8.01
C HIS A 10 5.41 11.17 6.95
N LYS A 11 5.49 10.68 5.71
CA LYS A 11 4.78 11.25 4.54
C LYS A 11 3.25 11.34 4.66
N TYR A 12 2.64 10.65 5.62
CA TYR A 12 1.19 10.69 5.87
C TYR A 12 0.83 11.37 7.19
N THR A 13 1.82 11.80 7.98
CA THR A 13 1.56 12.61 9.17
C THR A 13 1.02 13.96 8.71
N LYS A 14 -0.20 14.29 9.12
CA LYS A 14 -0.83 15.60 8.83
C LYS A 14 -1.07 16.33 10.15
N ILE A 15 -0.72 17.61 10.19
CA ILE A 15 -1.02 18.49 11.32
C ILE A 15 -2.28 19.26 10.98
N LEU A 16 -3.31 19.13 11.81
CA LEU A 16 -4.54 19.89 11.67
C LEU A 16 -4.40 21.22 12.41
N VAL A 17 -4.72 22.31 11.72
CA VAL A 17 -4.75 23.66 12.27
C VAL A 17 -6.11 24.31 11.99
N PRO A 18 -6.61 25.19 12.86
CA PRO A 18 -7.77 26.00 12.53
C PRO A 18 -7.56 26.76 11.22
N ALA A 19 -8.58 26.82 10.35
CA ALA A 19 -8.51 27.55 9.08
C ALA A 19 -8.11 29.03 9.27
N SER A 20 -8.49 29.65 10.39
CA SER A 20 -8.10 31.02 10.74
C SER A 20 -6.61 31.23 10.99
N SER A 21 -5.86 30.15 11.23
CA SER A 21 -4.41 30.17 11.44
C SER A 21 -3.61 29.66 10.25
N TYR A 22 -4.30 29.18 9.21
CA TYR A 22 -3.69 28.60 8.02
C TYR A 22 -3.51 29.69 6.95
N ASN A 23 -2.26 29.89 6.49
CA ASN A 23 -1.99 30.83 5.40
C ASN A 23 -2.12 30.13 4.04
N MET A 24 -3.31 30.21 3.45
CA MET A 24 -3.59 29.59 2.16
C MET A 24 -2.78 30.20 1.00
N GLN A 25 -2.36 31.47 1.11
CA GLN A 25 -1.59 32.15 0.07
C GLN A 25 -0.15 31.60 -0.06
N ASP A 26 0.35 30.95 0.99
CA ASP A 26 1.68 30.32 0.98
C ASP A 26 1.62 28.83 0.58
N ASP A 27 0.43 28.26 0.43
CA ASP A 27 0.27 26.86 0.01
C ASP A 27 0.24 26.76 -1.51
N ASN A 28 1.20 26.02 -2.05
CA ASN A 28 1.38 25.85 -3.49
C ASN A 28 0.73 24.57 -4.02
N ARG A 29 -0.09 23.86 -3.23
CA ARG A 29 -0.85 22.71 -3.73
C ARG A 29 -1.98 23.18 -4.64
N LEU A 30 -2.21 22.42 -5.71
CA LEU A 30 -3.32 22.61 -6.63
C LEU A 30 -4.65 22.14 -6.02
N LEU A 31 -4.58 21.17 -5.09
CA LEU A 31 -5.70 20.70 -4.29
C LEU A 31 -5.33 20.69 -2.81
N ILE A 32 -5.96 21.59 -2.05
CA ILE A 32 -5.77 21.73 -0.61
C ILE A 32 -6.91 21.00 0.10
N PRO A 33 -6.62 19.98 0.92
CA PRO A 33 -7.63 19.23 1.65
C PRO A 33 -8.20 20.07 2.80
N PHE A 34 -9.52 20.05 2.95
CA PHE A 34 -10.22 20.65 4.09
C PHE A 34 -11.24 19.68 4.68
N THR A 35 -11.51 19.80 5.98
CA THR A 35 -12.53 19.01 6.65
C THR A 35 -13.82 19.81 6.84
N SER A 36 -14.95 19.13 6.70
CA SER A 36 -16.28 19.64 7.06
C SER A 36 -17.08 18.52 7.70
N GLY A 37 -17.23 18.57 9.02
CA GLY A 37 -17.66 17.41 9.79
C GLY A 37 -16.59 16.31 9.74
N GLU A 38 -17.00 15.08 9.48
CA GLU A 38 -16.11 13.91 9.40
C GLU A 38 -15.52 13.70 8.00
N ASN A 39 -15.97 14.48 7.01
CA ASN A 39 -15.59 14.30 5.61
C ASN A 39 -14.55 15.33 5.17
N ILE A 40 -13.76 14.90 4.19
CA ILE A 40 -12.72 15.68 3.51
C ILE A 40 -13.23 16.07 2.13
N GLY A 41 -13.03 17.35 1.81
CA GLY A 41 -13.15 17.91 0.47
C GLY A 41 -11.83 18.57 0.04
N PHE A 42 -11.82 19.17 -1.13
CA PHE A 42 -10.65 19.88 -1.66
C PHE A 42 -11.03 21.27 -2.17
N VAL A 43 -10.20 22.25 -1.86
CA VAL A 43 -10.24 23.59 -2.45
C VAL A 43 -9.02 23.81 -3.34
N ASP A 44 -9.10 24.76 -4.27
CA ASP A 44 -7.91 25.28 -4.95
C ASP A 44 -7.16 26.29 -4.06
N ASN A 45 -6.09 26.89 -4.60
CA ASN A 45 -5.27 27.88 -3.90
C ASN A 45 -6.00 29.24 -3.67
N GLU A 46 -7.13 29.47 -4.32
CA GLU A 46 -8.02 30.62 -4.07
C GLU A 46 -9.07 30.31 -3.01
N GLY A 47 -9.17 29.05 -2.56
CA GLY A 47 -10.16 28.58 -1.58
C GLY A 47 -11.51 28.24 -2.19
N VAL A 48 -11.60 28.13 -3.52
CA VAL A 48 -12.81 27.69 -4.20
C VAL A 48 -12.95 26.19 -4.01
N ILE A 49 -14.13 25.74 -3.61
CA ILE A 49 -14.42 24.30 -3.43
C ILE A 49 -14.38 23.62 -4.80
N VAL A 50 -13.35 22.81 -5.03
CA VAL A 50 -13.18 21.95 -6.22
C VAL A 50 -13.92 20.63 -6.01
N VAL A 51 -13.75 20.03 -4.83
CA VAL A 51 -14.42 18.79 -4.44
C VAL A 51 -15.16 19.01 -3.14
N LYS A 52 -16.48 18.80 -3.15
CA LYS A 52 -17.29 18.88 -1.93
C LYS A 52 -16.86 17.80 -0.93
N PRO A 53 -17.01 18.04 0.39
CA PRO A 53 -16.67 17.07 1.42
C PRO A 53 -17.42 15.75 1.24
N GLN A 54 -16.69 14.68 0.92
CA GLN A 54 -17.27 13.35 0.66
C GLN A 54 -16.36 12.17 0.98
N PHE A 55 -15.05 12.40 1.18
CA PHE A 55 -14.08 11.34 1.45
C PHE A 55 -13.81 11.22 2.94
N THR A 56 -13.55 10.00 3.42
CA THR A 56 -13.20 9.74 4.82
C THR A 56 -11.69 9.86 5.08
N MET A 57 -10.86 9.71 4.04
CA MET A 57 -9.41 9.94 4.10
C MET A 57 -8.86 10.27 2.70
N TYR A 58 -7.63 10.81 2.66
CA TYR A 58 -6.85 10.98 1.42
C TYR A 58 -5.37 10.66 1.66
N TYR A 59 -4.66 10.35 0.58
CA TYR A 59 -3.23 10.03 0.58
C TYR A 59 -2.54 10.65 -0.63
N GLY A 60 -1.44 11.34 -0.35
CA GLY A 60 -0.70 12.15 -1.33
C GLY A 60 -1.05 13.63 -1.23
N ASP A 61 -0.18 14.46 -1.77
CA ASP A 61 -0.39 15.89 -1.96
C ASP A 61 -0.30 16.18 -3.46
N CYS A 62 -0.98 17.22 -3.93
CA CYS A 62 -1.06 17.57 -5.35
C CYS A 62 -0.39 18.91 -5.59
N TYR A 63 0.81 18.88 -6.15
CA TYR A 63 1.61 20.07 -6.49
C TYR A 63 1.73 20.28 -8.01
N ASP A 64 1.46 19.24 -8.80
CA ASP A 64 1.58 19.23 -10.25
C ASP A 64 0.35 18.61 -10.93
N GLU A 65 0.10 18.98 -12.19
CA GLU A 65 -1.03 18.43 -12.97
C GLU A 65 -0.92 16.91 -13.20
N SER A 66 0.28 16.34 -13.09
CA SER A 66 0.51 14.89 -13.13
C SER A 66 0.26 14.17 -11.81
N ASP A 67 -0.04 14.89 -10.73
CA ASP A 67 -0.33 14.30 -9.43
C ASP A 67 -1.76 13.76 -9.36
N TYR A 68 -1.90 12.65 -8.65
CA TYR A 68 -3.16 12.02 -8.35
C TYR A 68 -3.28 11.85 -6.83
N ILE A 69 -4.48 12.10 -6.31
CA ILE A 69 -4.77 11.92 -4.88
C ILE A 69 -5.57 10.64 -4.72
N ARG A 70 -5.06 9.70 -3.92
CA ARG A 70 -5.86 8.55 -3.49
C ARG A 70 -6.80 9.00 -2.41
N VAL A 71 -8.06 8.62 -2.53
CA VAL A 71 -9.14 9.03 -1.62
C VAL A 71 -9.86 7.79 -1.12
N THR A 72 -10.48 7.85 0.05
CA THR A 72 -11.26 6.73 0.57
C THR A 72 -12.67 7.11 0.97
N VAL A 73 -13.55 6.12 0.93
CA VAL A 73 -14.82 6.11 1.68
C VAL A 73 -14.85 4.90 2.59
N ASP A 74 -15.68 4.94 3.63
CA ASP A 74 -15.83 3.80 4.53
C ASP A 74 -16.81 2.78 3.94
N TYR A 75 -16.34 1.54 3.84
CA TYR A 75 -17.17 0.37 3.58
C TYR A 75 -17.46 -0.36 4.87
N LEU A 76 -18.74 -0.34 5.25
CA LEU A 76 -19.26 -1.05 6.41
C LEU A 76 -19.88 -2.37 5.95
N TYR A 77 -19.42 -3.47 6.53
CA TYR A 77 -20.03 -4.77 6.33
C TYR A 77 -20.16 -5.49 7.65
N GLY A 78 -21.13 -6.38 7.75
CA GLY A 78 -21.36 -7.17 8.94
C GLY A 78 -21.78 -8.58 8.60
N PHE A 79 -21.53 -9.49 9.53
CA PHE A 79 -21.94 -10.88 9.40
C PHE A 79 -22.41 -11.44 10.74
N PRO A 80 -23.36 -12.39 10.69
CA PRO A 80 -23.88 -13.02 11.89
C PRO A 80 -22.79 -13.82 12.60
N ARG A 81 -22.85 -13.80 13.93
CA ARG A 81 -22.04 -14.63 14.83
C ARG A 81 -22.96 -15.53 15.66
N SER A 82 -22.38 -16.52 16.34
CA SER A 82 -23.12 -17.39 17.25
C SER A 82 -23.83 -16.60 18.35
N GLY A 83 -24.97 -17.12 18.82
CA GLY A 83 -25.75 -16.48 19.89
C GLY A 83 -26.48 -15.20 19.49
N GLY A 84 -26.77 -15.00 18.19
CA GLY A 84 -27.53 -13.84 17.70
C GLY A 84 -26.74 -12.52 17.69
N ARG A 85 -25.41 -12.58 17.84
CA ARG A 85 -24.53 -11.42 17.73
C ARG A 85 -24.26 -11.07 16.27
N VAL A 86 -23.88 -9.82 16.01
CA VAL A 86 -23.39 -9.37 14.70
C VAL A 86 -22.00 -8.78 14.91
N ALA A 87 -21.05 -9.19 14.08
CA ALA A 87 -19.76 -8.52 13.98
C ALA A 87 -19.84 -7.53 12.81
N SER A 88 -19.46 -6.27 13.05
CA SER A 88 -19.36 -5.23 12.04
C SER A 88 -17.92 -4.80 11.86
N TYR A 89 -17.53 -4.56 10.61
CA TYR A 89 -16.20 -4.18 10.21
C TYR A 89 -16.30 -2.93 9.33
N LYS A 90 -15.36 -2.01 9.54
CA LYS A 90 -15.15 -0.84 8.70
C LYS A 90 -13.85 -1.05 7.94
N ARG A 91 -13.91 -0.97 6.61
CA ARG A 91 -12.74 -1.05 5.73
C ARG A 91 -12.72 0.16 4.78
N PRO A 92 -11.58 0.80 4.54
CA PRO A 92 -11.50 1.84 3.52
C PRO A 92 -11.67 1.24 2.12
N MET A 93 -12.46 1.90 1.28
CA MET A 93 -12.50 1.68 -0.16
C MET A 93 -11.81 2.83 -0.87
N TYR A 94 -10.79 2.51 -1.64
CA TYR A 94 -9.92 3.45 -2.33
C TYR A 94 -10.48 3.81 -3.71
N GLY A 95 -10.40 5.10 -4.01
CA GLY A 95 -10.56 5.70 -5.33
C GLY A 95 -9.39 6.63 -5.63
N LEU A 96 -9.48 7.31 -6.77
CA LEU A 96 -8.42 8.18 -7.28
C LEU A 96 -9.03 9.41 -7.94
N ILE A 97 -8.52 10.59 -7.61
CA ILE A 97 -8.88 11.85 -8.27
C ILE A 97 -7.62 12.49 -8.88
N ASN A 98 -7.80 13.27 -9.95
CA ASN A 98 -6.74 14.07 -10.55
C ASN A 98 -6.66 15.48 -9.91
N PHE A 99 -5.72 16.30 -10.39
CA PHE A 99 -5.51 17.68 -9.92
C PHE A 99 -6.73 18.60 -10.09
N LYS A 100 -7.69 18.27 -10.96
CA LYS A 100 -8.94 19.02 -11.14
C LYS A 100 -10.05 18.54 -10.21
N GLY A 101 -9.77 17.56 -9.36
CA GLY A 101 -10.78 16.90 -8.52
C GLY A 101 -11.71 15.97 -9.30
N GLU A 102 -11.38 15.65 -10.55
CA GLU A 102 -12.16 14.71 -11.36
C GLU A 102 -11.84 13.28 -10.92
N THR A 103 -12.89 12.46 -10.74
CA THR A 103 -12.74 11.06 -10.41
C THR A 103 -12.14 10.29 -11.58
N ILE A 104 -10.98 9.68 -11.35
CA ILE A 104 -10.35 8.70 -12.23
C ILE A 104 -10.85 7.30 -11.90
N PHE A 105 -10.79 6.94 -10.61
CA PHE A 105 -11.36 5.72 -10.08
C PHE A 105 -12.34 6.04 -8.98
N GLU A 106 -13.58 5.60 -9.15
CA GLU A 106 -14.55 5.63 -8.05
C GLU A 106 -14.01 4.82 -6.87
N PRO A 107 -14.35 5.18 -5.62
CA PRO A 107 -14.01 4.40 -4.45
C PRO A 107 -14.63 2.98 -4.49
N SER A 108 -13.94 2.05 -5.15
CA SER A 108 -14.41 0.69 -5.41
C SER A 108 -13.39 -0.40 -5.08
N PHE A 109 -12.16 -0.02 -4.71
CA PHE A 109 -11.07 -0.97 -4.46
C PHE A 109 -10.77 -1.12 -2.98
N PHE A 110 -10.53 -2.35 -2.55
CA PHE A 110 -10.01 -2.66 -1.22
C PHE A 110 -8.52 -2.32 -1.06
N SER A 111 -7.79 -2.26 -2.18
CA SER A 111 -6.42 -1.76 -2.26
C SER A 111 -6.19 -1.05 -3.59
N LEU A 112 -5.47 0.07 -3.57
CA LEU A 112 -5.08 0.85 -4.75
C LEU A 112 -3.65 1.35 -4.52
N ILE A 113 -2.67 0.62 -5.05
CA ILE A 113 -1.24 0.80 -4.78
C ILE A 113 -0.57 1.38 -6.03
N PRO A 114 -0.04 2.61 -5.99
CA PRO A 114 0.69 3.16 -7.13
C PRO A 114 2.04 2.46 -7.29
N ALA A 115 2.51 2.34 -8.54
CA ALA A 115 3.88 1.96 -8.82
C ALA A 115 4.86 3.06 -8.37
N ILE A 116 5.97 2.68 -7.72
CA ILE A 116 7.02 3.62 -7.34
C ILE A 116 7.79 4.03 -8.59
N GLY A 117 7.75 5.31 -8.92
CA GLY A 117 8.37 5.86 -10.13
C GLY A 117 7.46 5.91 -11.36
N ASN A 118 6.29 5.27 -11.32
CA ASN A 118 5.31 5.31 -12.40
C ASN A 118 3.91 5.72 -11.86
N LYS A 119 3.54 6.99 -12.07
CA LYS A 119 2.26 7.54 -11.59
C LYS A 119 1.02 7.03 -12.33
N LYS A 120 1.18 6.25 -13.40
CA LYS A 120 0.06 5.81 -14.26
C LYS A 120 -0.33 4.36 -14.06
N LEU A 121 0.40 3.61 -13.23
CA LEU A 121 0.20 2.18 -13.04
C LEU A 121 -0.18 1.87 -11.59
N TYR A 122 -1.22 1.07 -11.41
CA TYR A 122 -1.76 0.74 -10.11
C TYR A 122 -2.02 -0.76 -9.94
N THR A 123 -1.50 -1.34 -8.88
CA THR A 123 -1.96 -2.66 -8.40
C THR A 123 -3.24 -2.46 -7.59
N VAL A 124 -4.29 -3.19 -7.94
CA VAL A 124 -5.61 -3.09 -7.30
C VAL A 124 -6.07 -4.41 -6.69
N GLN A 125 -6.84 -4.33 -5.61
CA GLN A 125 -7.64 -5.44 -5.10
C GLN A 125 -9.12 -5.05 -5.10
N ASP A 126 -9.98 -5.85 -5.72
CA ASP A 126 -11.42 -5.60 -5.75
C ASP A 126 -12.13 -6.14 -4.49
N LYS A 127 -13.45 -5.92 -4.41
CA LYS A 127 -14.28 -6.42 -3.31
C LYS A 127 -14.36 -7.95 -3.23
N ASN A 128 -14.03 -8.65 -4.32
CA ASN A 128 -13.99 -10.11 -4.39
C ASN A 128 -12.59 -10.65 -4.03
N LEU A 129 -11.69 -9.79 -3.53
CA LEU A 129 -10.32 -10.10 -3.17
C LEU A 129 -9.43 -10.49 -4.36
N GLY A 130 -9.88 -10.26 -5.59
CA GLY A 130 -9.09 -10.47 -6.79
C GLY A 130 -8.08 -9.36 -7.00
N TYR A 131 -6.89 -9.71 -7.49
CA TYR A 131 -5.83 -8.75 -7.84
C TYR A 131 -5.78 -8.49 -9.34
N ALA A 132 -5.52 -7.24 -9.72
CA ALA A 132 -5.26 -6.81 -11.09
C ALA A 132 -4.24 -5.67 -11.12
N VAL A 133 -3.74 -5.33 -12.31
CA VAL A 133 -2.91 -4.15 -12.56
C VAL A 133 -3.59 -3.30 -13.62
N LEU A 134 -3.87 -2.05 -13.29
CA LEU A 134 -4.58 -1.10 -14.14
C LEU A 134 -3.70 0.08 -14.51
N ASN A 135 -3.82 0.54 -15.75
CA ASN A 135 -3.42 1.89 -16.13
C ASN A 135 -4.44 2.91 -15.61
N ILE A 136 -4.02 4.17 -15.51
CA ILE A 136 -4.83 5.31 -15.07
C ILE A 136 -6.11 5.52 -15.91
N ASP A 137 -6.15 5.03 -17.15
CA ASP A 137 -7.31 5.07 -18.02
C ASP A 137 -8.30 3.91 -17.81
N GLY A 138 -8.00 3.01 -16.86
CA GLY A 138 -8.78 1.81 -16.55
C GLY A 138 -8.41 0.59 -17.39
N THR A 139 -7.45 0.68 -18.31
CA THR A 139 -7.00 -0.46 -19.10
C THR A 139 -6.30 -1.49 -18.22
N GLU A 140 -6.71 -2.76 -18.30
CA GLU A 140 -6.06 -3.87 -17.62
C GLU A 140 -4.72 -4.21 -18.27
N VAL A 141 -3.63 -4.04 -17.53
CA VAL A 141 -2.30 -4.57 -17.88
C VAL A 141 -2.20 -6.03 -17.44
N VAL A 142 -2.72 -6.32 -16.24
CA VAL A 142 -2.85 -7.68 -15.71
C VAL A 142 -4.30 -7.89 -15.30
N PRO A 143 -5.05 -8.80 -15.93
CA PRO A 143 -6.45 -9.01 -15.64
C PRO A 143 -6.66 -9.73 -14.31
N TYR A 144 -7.85 -9.54 -13.73
CA TYR A 144 -8.26 -10.26 -12.52
C TYR A 144 -8.15 -11.79 -12.69
N GLY A 145 -7.65 -12.45 -11.65
CA GLY A 145 -7.54 -13.91 -11.61
C GLY A 145 -6.33 -14.49 -12.32
N LYS A 146 -5.51 -13.68 -13.04
CA LYS A 146 -4.23 -14.15 -13.60
C LYS A 146 -3.25 -14.57 -12.49
N TYR A 147 -3.25 -13.86 -11.37
CA TYR A 147 -2.44 -14.15 -10.18
C TYR A 147 -3.31 -14.13 -8.92
N SER A 148 -2.97 -14.95 -7.92
CA SER A 148 -3.65 -14.95 -6.62
C SER A 148 -3.15 -13.84 -5.69
N TYR A 149 -1.99 -13.26 -5.98
CA TYR A 149 -1.47 -12.05 -5.33
C TYR A 149 -0.55 -11.28 -6.28
N ILE A 150 -0.60 -9.95 -6.21
CA ILE A 150 0.29 -9.02 -6.90
C ILE A 150 0.71 -7.98 -5.88
N ASP A 151 2.02 -7.76 -5.71
CA ASP A 151 2.55 -6.68 -4.86
C ASP A 151 2.50 -5.32 -5.59
N GLY A 152 2.92 -4.24 -4.93
CA GLY A 152 3.22 -3.00 -5.63
C GLY A 152 4.45 -3.11 -6.54
N PHE A 153 4.52 -2.25 -7.56
CA PHE A 153 5.68 -2.14 -8.42
C PHE A 153 6.75 -1.24 -7.80
N ASP A 154 8.00 -1.72 -7.77
CA ASP A 154 9.20 -0.97 -7.38
C ASP A 154 10.32 -1.30 -8.37
N LYS A 155 11.05 -0.28 -8.83
CA LYS A 155 12.05 -0.42 -9.91
C LYS A 155 11.50 -1.11 -11.16
N GLY A 156 10.23 -0.85 -11.50
CA GLY A 156 9.56 -1.45 -12.66
C GLY A 156 9.23 -2.94 -12.53
N LEU A 157 9.31 -3.51 -11.33
CA LEU A 157 9.07 -4.93 -11.05
C LEU A 157 8.04 -5.12 -9.95
N ALA A 158 7.18 -6.12 -10.09
CA ALA A 158 6.30 -6.59 -9.04
C ALA A 158 6.44 -8.11 -8.86
N ARG A 159 6.41 -8.57 -7.61
CA ARG A 159 6.28 -10.01 -7.35
C ARG A 159 4.83 -10.45 -7.46
N VAL A 160 4.66 -11.64 -8.00
CA VAL A 160 3.35 -12.26 -8.21
C VAL A 160 3.34 -13.68 -7.65
N LYS A 161 2.14 -14.12 -7.23
CA LYS A 161 1.89 -15.45 -6.68
C LYS A 161 0.83 -16.16 -7.49
N ILE A 162 1.02 -17.45 -7.75
CA ILE A 162 -0.03 -18.39 -8.14
C ILE A 162 -0.13 -19.47 -7.07
N GLY A 163 -1.34 -19.89 -6.75
CA GLY A 163 -1.62 -20.94 -5.78
C GLY A 163 -2.67 -20.52 -4.77
N ASN A 164 -2.93 -21.39 -3.79
CA ASN A 164 -3.99 -21.19 -2.81
C ASN A 164 -3.56 -20.24 -1.69
N VAL A 165 -4.51 -19.43 -1.27
CA VAL A 165 -4.47 -18.70 -0.01
C VAL A 165 -4.70 -19.74 1.10
N THR A 166 -3.64 -20.35 1.63
CA THR A 166 -3.77 -21.26 2.79
C THR A 166 -2.91 -20.77 3.93
N ASN A 167 -3.50 -20.84 5.13
CA ASN A 167 -2.94 -20.47 6.43
C ASN A 167 -1.57 -21.14 6.69
N TRP A 168 -0.51 -20.48 6.23
CA TRP A 168 0.90 -20.74 6.52
C TRP A 168 1.34 -22.21 6.49
N GLN A 169 0.84 -22.97 5.51
CA GLN A 169 1.46 -24.26 5.20
C GLN A 169 2.74 -24.00 4.42
N LYS A 170 3.88 -24.39 5.00
CA LYS A 170 5.23 -24.37 4.38
C LYS A 170 5.28 -25.05 3.00
N ASN A 171 4.28 -25.87 2.68
CA ASN A 171 4.04 -26.50 1.38
C ASN A 171 2.60 -26.25 0.89
N ASN A 172 2.19 -24.99 0.79
CA ASN A 172 0.87 -24.59 0.28
C ASN A 172 0.72 -24.69 -1.25
N GLY A 173 1.79 -25.08 -1.95
CA GLY A 173 1.82 -25.15 -3.41
C GLY A 173 1.87 -23.78 -4.08
N ASN A 174 2.10 -22.70 -3.31
CA ASN A 174 2.29 -21.38 -3.87
C ASN A 174 3.61 -21.30 -4.63
N LYS A 175 3.55 -20.59 -5.76
CA LYS A 175 4.70 -20.30 -6.60
C LYS A 175 4.80 -18.81 -6.84
N TRP A 176 6.02 -18.30 -6.74
CA TRP A 176 6.35 -16.90 -6.86
C TRP A 176 7.21 -16.65 -8.10
N GLY A 177 7.01 -15.49 -8.72
CA GLY A 177 7.80 -14.97 -9.84
C GLY A 177 7.75 -13.45 -9.87
N LEU A 178 8.30 -12.85 -10.92
CA LEU A 178 8.28 -11.40 -11.14
C LEU A 178 7.67 -11.06 -12.48
N ILE A 179 6.92 -9.97 -12.50
CA ILE A 179 6.44 -9.32 -13.72
C ILE A 179 7.01 -7.91 -13.85
N ASN A 180 7.14 -7.43 -15.09
CA ASN A 180 7.43 -6.03 -15.39
C ASN A 180 6.13 -5.20 -15.46
N GLU A 181 6.25 -3.87 -15.65
CA GLU A 181 5.11 -2.95 -15.76
C GLU A 181 4.19 -3.19 -16.96
N ASN A 182 4.62 -3.97 -17.96
CA ASN A 182 3.77 -4.41 -19.08
C ASN A 182 2.98 -5.70 -18.75
N GLY A 183 3.21 -6.28 -17.57
CA GLY A 183 2.60 -7.55 -17.16
C GLY A 183 3.29 -8.80 -17.74
N ASP A 184 4.47 -8.63 -18.34
CA ASP A 184 5.29 -9.74 -18.83
C ASP A 184 6.03 -10.40 -17.66
N GLU A 185 6.05 -11.72 -17.66
CA GLU A 185 6.85 -12.50 -16.73
C GLU A 185 8.34 -12.36 -17.06
N VAL A 186 9.11 -11.74 -16.16
CA VAL A 186 10.56 -11.53 -16.30
C VAL A 186 11.37 -12.44 -15.37
N LEU A 187 10.73 -13.00 -14.35
CA LEU A 187 11.27 -14.11 -13.57
C LEU A 187 10.18 -15.18 -13.43
N PRO A 188 10.44 -16.44 -13.84
CA PRO A 188 9.39 -17.46 -13.86
C PRO A 188 8.72 -17.73 -12.52
N ILE A 189 7.43 -18.06 -12.57
CA ILE A 189 6.61 -18.33 -11.38
C ILE A 189 6.82 -19.77 -10.91
N GLU A 190 8.02 -20.04 -10.38
CA GLU A 190 8.45 -21.39 -9.99
C GLU A 190 9.12 -21.46 -8.61
N TYR A 191 9.33 -20.32 -7.96
CA TYR A 191 9.97 -20.24 -6.65
C TYR A 191 8.98 -20.55 -5.54
N ASP A 192 9.42 -21.30 -4.54
CA ASP A 192 8.62 -21.67 -3.37
C ASP A 192 8.41 -20.49 -2.42
N ASP A 193 9.37 -19.57 -2.38
CA ASP A 193 9.29 -18.33 -1.60
C ASP A 193 10.04 -17.17 -2.27
N MET A 194 9.57 -15.95 -2.03
CA MET A 194 10.14 -14.71 -2.55
C MET A 194 9.90 -13.55 -1.60
N TRP A 195 11.00 -12.97 -1.11
CA TRP A 195 10.95 -11.86 -0.16
C TRP A 195 10.39 -10.57 -0.78
N SER A 196 9.73 -9.76 0.06
CA SER A 196 9.27 -8.44 -0.34
C SER A 196 10.41 -7.48 -0.63
N PHE A 197 10.23 -6.65 -1.64
CA PHE A 197 11.12 -5.52 -1.92
C PHE A 197 10.39 -4.20 -2.15
N TYR A 198 9.07 -4.19 -2.37
CA TYR A 198 8.29 -2.98 -2.60
C TYR A 198 8.46 -1.98 -1.46
N GLY A 199 8.98 -0.79 -1.76
CA GLY A 199 9.18 0.29 -0.80
C GLY A 199 10.31 0.03 0.22
N LYS A 200 11.07 -1.07 0.08
CA LYS A 200 12.13 -1.46 1.03
C LYS A 200 13.53 -0.99 0.61
N ASN A 201 13.63 -0.24 -0.49
CA ASN A 201 14.89 0.22 -1.10
C ASN A 201 15.95 -0.90 -1.27
N ARG A 202 15.50 -2.13 -1.56
CA ARG A 202 16.38 -3.28 -1.76
C ARG A 202 16.92 -3.30 -3.19
N ALA A 203 18.21 -3.62 -3.34
CA ALA A 203 18.84 -3.86 -4.64
C ALA A 203 18.68 -5.32 -5.12
N THR A 204 18.43 -6.23 -4.19
CA THR A 204 18.27 -7.67 -4.45
C THR A 204 16.99 -8.21 -3.85
N VAL A 205 16.48 -9.30 -4.44
CA VAL A 205 15.40 -10.10 -3.87
C VAL A 205 15.90 -11.49 -3.53
N ARG A 206 15.57 -11.98 -2.33
CA ARG A 206 15.83 -13.36 -1.94
C ARG A 206 14.73 -14.26 -2.50
N VAL A 207 15.12 -15.33 -3.16
CA VAL A 207 14.22 -16.36 -3.70
C VAL A 207 14.62 -17.73 -3.18
N VAL A 208 13.65 -18.63 -3.03
CA VAL A 208 13.85 -20.01 -2.58
C VAL A 208 13.23 -20.98 -3.58
N LYS A 209 13.96 -22.04 -3.92
CA LYS A 209 13.46 -23.17 -4.74
C LYS A 209 14.01 -24.48 -4.17
N GLY A 210 13.13 -25.30 -3.60
CA GLY A 210 13.51 -26.42 -2.75
C GLY A 210 14.35 -25.96 -1.57
N ASP A 211 15.48 -26.62 -1.33
CA ASP A 211 16.41 -26.28 -0.25
C ASP A 211 17.42 -25.17 -0.63
N PHE A 212 17.31 -24.62 -1.84
CA PHE A 212 18.25 -23.63 -2.34
C PHE A 212 17.67 -22.22 -2.23
N ALA A 213 18.43 -21.32 -1.61
CA ALA A 213 18.12 -19.89 -1.53
C ALA A 213 19.22 -19.05 -2.17
N GLN A 214 18.83 -18.06 -2.96
CA GLN A 214 19.76 -17.12 -3.60
C GLN A 214 19.19 -15.70 -3.60
N ASN A 215 20.07 -14.72 -3.77
CA ASN A 215 19.69 -13.34 -4.02
C ASN A 215 19.84 -13.05 -5.51
N ILE A 216 18.81 -12.47 -6.12
CA ILE A 216 18.83 -11.98 -7.50
C ILE A 216 18.92 -10.46 -7.47
N VAL A 217 19.82 -9.87 -8.27
CA VAL A 217 19.96 -8.42 -8.42
C VAL A 217 18.83 -7.90 -9.30
N LEU A 218 18.03 -6.96 -8.80
CA LEU A 218 16.81 -6.51 -9.48
C LEU A 218 17.10 -5.77 -10.81
N SER A 219 18.20 -5.01 -10.89
CA SER A 219 18.58 -4.27 -12.10
C SER A 219 18.99 -5.19 -13.26
N GLU A 220 19.53 -6.38 -12.97
CA GLU A 220 19.93 -7.36 -13.98
C GLU A 220 18.72 -8.01 -14.68
N ILE A 221 17.56 -8.05 -14.02
CA ILE A 221 16.34 -8.71 -14.52
C ILE A 221 15.71 -7.95 -15.70
N LEU A 222 15.76 -6.62 -15.68
CA LEU A 222 15.19 -5.78 -16.74
C LEU A 222 16.11 -5.62 -17.96
N GLY A 223 17.33 -6.18 -17.93
CA GLY A 223 18.30 -6.04 -19.02
C GLY A 223 18.82 -4.62 -19.22
N VAL A 224 18.72 -3.76 -18.19
CA VAL A 224 19.22 -2.38 -18.27
C VAL A 224 20.72 -2.39 -17.99
N VAL A 225 21.50 -2.09 -19.04
CA VAL A 225 22.91 -1.68 -18.89
C VAL A 225 22.89 -0.32 -18.20
N GLU A 226 23.27 -0.26 -16.92
CA GLU A 226 23.52 1.02 -16.24
C GLU A 226 24.79 1.66 -16.83
N ASP A 227 24.62 2.71 -17.63
CA ASP A 227 25.69 3.69 -17.78
C ASP A 227 25.87 4.39 -16.43
N GLN A 228 27.08 4.28 -15.89
CA GLN A 228 27.46 4.91 -14.65
C GLN A 228 27.50 6.43 -14.82
N GLU A 229 26.60 7.15 -14.14
CA GLU A 229 26.92 8.48 -13.65
C GLU A 229 26.97 8.47 -12.13
N SER A 230 28.20 8.53 -11.62
CA SER A 230 28.47 8.79 -10.21
C SER A 230 28.03 10.22 -9.89
N GLY A 231 26.95 10.36 -9.12
CA GLY A 231 26.53 11.62 -8.52
C GLY A 231 26.34 11.41 -7.02
N SER A 232 27.38 11.69 -6.24
CA SER A 232 27.33 11.66 -4.78
C SER A 232 26.33 12.70 -4.26
N LEU A 233 25.28 12.31 -3.54
CA LEU A 233 24.64 13.19 -2.55
C LEU A 233 24.05 12.40 -1.37
N SER A 234 24.72 12.62 -0.23
CA SER A 234 24.29 12.59 1.18
C SER A 234 23.31 11.52 1.66
N ASP A 235 23.88 10.61 2.44
CA ASP A 235 23.22 9.88 3.53
C ASP A 235 22.42 10.83 4.45
N ASN A 236 21.18 10.42 4.76
CA ASN A 236 20.67 10.46 6.12
C ASN A 236 19.46 9.50 6.28
N TYR A 237 19.70 8.51 7.14
CA TYR A 237 18.83 7.51 7.79
C TYR A 237 17.39 8.00 8.10
N TYR A 238 16.37 7.16 8.17
CA TYR A 238 16.19 6.10 9.16
C TYR A 238 15.42 4.88 8.61
N ALA A 239 16.02 3.72 8.86
CA ALA A 239 15.31 2.46 9.02
C ALA A 239 14.39 2.57 10.23
N ASP A 240 13.12 2.25 10.01
CA ASP A 240 12.06 1.81 10.95
C ASP A 240 10.72 2.24 10.33
N ASP A 241 10.44 1.78 9.10
CA ASP A 241 9.08 1.82 8.57
C ASP A 241 8.45 0.50 9.00
N TYR A 242 7.77 0.54 10.14
CA TYR A 242 6.79 -0.47 10.53
C TYR A 242 5.96 -0.76 9.30
N GLY A 243 6.02 -2.01 8.82
CA GLY A 243 5.41 -2.41 7.58
C GLY A 243 4.01 -1.83 7.45
N SER A 244 3.79 -1.04 6.40
CA SER A 244 2.50 -1.07 5.75
C SER A 244 2.34 -2.48 5.21
N SER A 245 1.90 -3.37 6.09
CA SER A 245 1.48 -4.72 5.81
C SER A 245 0.43 -4.66 4.71
N TYR A 246 0.86 -4.85 3.46
CA TYR A 246 0.02 -5.42 2.43
C TYR A 246 -0.02 -6.93 2.64
N GLY A 247 -0.44 -7.32 3.84
CA GLY A 247 -0.70 -8.69 4.25
C GLY A 247 -2.19 -9.03 4.11
N GLU A 248 -2.49 -10.32 4.16
CA GLU A 248 -3.84 -10.90 4.01
C GLU A 248 -4.84 -10.47 5.11
N TYR A 249 -4.45 -9.57 6.02
CA TYR A 249 -5.23 -9.12 7.18
C TYR A 249 -5.34 -7.59 7.31
N ALA A 250 -5.80 -6.91 6.26
CA ALA A 250 -6.27 -5.53 6.36
C ALA A 250 -7.63 -5.45 7.08
N GLY A 251 -7.63 -5.71 8.39
CA GLY A 251 -8.74 -5.53 9.32
C GLY A 251 -8.20 -5.10 10.67
N SER A 252 -8.79 -4.06 11.26
CA SER A 252 -8.34 -3.43 12.51
C SER A 252 -8.20 -4.43 13.67
N TYR A 253 -6.98 -4.67 14.13
CA TYR A 253 -6.73 -5.27 15.45
C TYR A 253 -6.60 -4.16 16.50
N ALA A 254 -7.27 -4.36 17.62
CA ALA A 254 -7.18 -3.50 18.79
C ALA A 254 -6.04 -4.00 19.68
N GLN A 255 -4.85 -3.40 19.61
CA GLN A 255 -3.81 -3.52 20.64
C GLN A 255 -2.94 -2.26 20.69
N ASP A 256 -3.51 -1.16 21.20
CA ASP A 256 -2.71 -0.19 21.95
C ASP A 256 -2.33 -0.88 23.27
N VAL A 257 -1.03 -1.11 23.54
CA VAL A 257 -0.41 -1.02 24.88
C VAL A 257 1.11 -1.31 24.90
N GLU A 258 1.77 -1.96 23.92
CA GLU A 258 3.21 -2.27 24.06
C GLU A 258 4.16 -1.83 22.92
N GLY A 259 3.70 -1.08 21.91
CA GLY A 259 4.62 -0.39 20.98
C GLY A 259 5.51 -1.30 20.10
N TYR A 260 5.14 -2.57 19.92
CA TYR A 260 5.81 -3.48 18.99
C TYR A 260 5.27 -3.34 17.57
N SER A 261 6.17 -3.50 16.59
CA SER A 261 5.84 -3.58 15.17
C SER A 261 5.20 -4.91 14.85
N ASP A 262 4.22 -4.91 13.96
CA ASP A 262 3.68 -6.14 13.36
C ASP A 262 4.79 -7.00 12.73
N ASP A 263 5.92 -6.38 12.31
CA ASP A 263 7.10 -7.10 11.80
C ASP A 263 8.02 -7.68 12.91
N VAL A 264 7.93 -7.21 14.17
CA VAL A 264 8.78 -7.67 15.29
C VAL A 264 8.10 -8.78 16.11
N ILE A 265 6.78 -8.88 16.05
CA ILE A 265 6.04 -10.00 16.66
C ILE A 265 6.05 -11.24 15.75
N ASP A 266 6.10 -11.06 14.42
CA ASP A 266 6.06 -12.16 13.44
C ASP A 266 7.36 -13.00 13.41
N ASP A 267 8.51 -12.42 13.77
CA ASP A 267 9.78 -13.15 13.93
C ASP A 267 9.97 -13.76 15.33
N ALA A 268 9.17 -13.38 16.34
CA ALA A 268 9.34 -13.80 17.74
C ALA A 268 8.35 -14.88 18.22
N PHE A 269 7.20 -15.06 17.54
CA PHE A 269 6.14 -15.99 17.96
C PHE A 269 5.56 -16.88 16.85
N ASP A 270 6.27 -17.05 15.72
CA ASP A 270 5.89 -17.97 14.63
C ASP A 270 4.44 -17.77 14.11
N GLY A 271 3.92 -16.54 14.18
CA GLY A 271 2.68 -16.13 13.50
C GLY A 271 1.38 -16.81 13.96
N ASP A 272 1.23 -17.15 15.25
CA ASP A 272 0.02 -17.81 15.77
C ASP A 272 -0.92 -16.85 16.56
N PRO A 273 -2.08 -16.42 16.00
CA PRO A 273 -3.12 -15.72 16.75
C PRO A 273 -3.98 -16.64 17.64
N ASP A 274 -3.92 -17.97 17.46
CA ASP A 274 -4.56 -18.97 18.33
C ASP A 274 -3.64 -19.39 19.50
N ALA A 275 -2.35 -19.04 19.48
CA ALA A 275 -1.46 -19.12 20.64
C ALA A 275 -1.87 -18.15 21.75
N TYR A 276 -2.63 -17.09 21.42
CA TYR A 276 -3.24 -16.18 22.39
C TYR A 276 -4.41 -16.80 23.17
N TRP A 277 -4.89 -17.98 22.77
CA TRP A 277 -6.11 -18.58 23.33
C TRP A 277 -5.87 -19.81 24.22
N ASN A 278 -4.64 -20.10 24.64
CA ASN A 278 -4.35 -21.16 25.62
C ASN A 278 -3.20 -20.80 26.58
N ILE A 279 -3.24 -19.62 27.20
CA ILE A 279 -2.54 -19.41 28.48
C ILE A 279 -3.62 -19.27 29.55
N ASP A 280 -3.74 -20.33 30.37
CA ASP A 280 -4.40 -20.29 31.68
C ASP A 280 -3.71 -19.26 32.62
#